data_AF-A0A352MC32-F1
#
_entry.id   AF-A0A352MC32-F1
#
_cell.length_a   1.000
_cell.length_b   1.000
_cell.length_c   1.000
_cell.angle_alpha   90.00
_cell.angle_beta   90.00
_cell.angle_gamma   90.00
#
_symmetry.space_group_name_H-M   'P 1'
#
loop_
_entity.id
_entity.type
_entity.pdbx_description
1 polymer ?
#
loop_
_entity_poly.entity_id
_entity_poly.type
_entity_poly.pdbx_seq_one_letter_code
_entity_poly.pdbx_strand_id
1 'polypeptide(L)' 'IRYRFPSESYLKPQEFVVLASDKKYFNELYNFIPFDQYNGQLDNAGEELVLVSRDNDTLCSLIYDDENDWPLLPDG' A
#
# COMPACT_ATOMS: atom_id res chain seq x y z
N ILE A 1 6.11 8.08 2.71
CA ILE A 1 6.90 7.55 1.54
C ILE A 1 6.37 8.06 0.19
N ARG A 2 6.96 7.71 -0.98
CA ARG A 2 6.34 7.98 -2.31
C ARG A 2 6.52 6.79 -3.26
N TYR A 3 5.44 6.38 -3.91
CA TYR A 3 5.43 5.35 -4.95
C TYR A 3 4.76 5.91 -6.21
N ARG A 4 5.29 5.55 -7.39
CA ARG A 4 4.73 5.94 -8.68
C ARG A 4 4.37 4.68 -9.45
N PHE A 5 3.07 4.52 -9.72
CA PHE A 5 2.60 3.44 -10.58
C PHE A 5 3.24 3.51 -11.97
N PRO A 6 3.67 2.39 -12.55
CA PRO A 6 4.14 2.35 -13.94
C PRO A 6 3.08 2.88 -14.91
N SER A 7 3.52 3.45 -16.03
CA SER A 7 2.63 3.76 -17.16
C SER A 7 1.88 2.50 -17.58
N GLU A 8 0.62 2.65 -18.00
CA GLU A 8 -0.29 1.54 -18.35
C GLU A 8 -0.79 0.67 -17.17
N SER A 9 -0.59 1.11 -15.92
CA SER A 9 -1.30 0.48 -14.79
C SER A 9 -2.79 0.83 -14.84
N TYR A 10 -3.65 -0.17 -14.99
CA TYR A 10 -5.10 -0.03 -14.91
C TYR A 10 -5.70 -1.14 -14.05
N LEU A 11 -6.85 -0.85 -13.42
CA LEU A 11 -7.62 -1.80 -12.65
C LEU A 11 -9.01 -1.93 -13.27
N LYS A 12 -9.48 -3.17 -13.42
CA LYS A 12 -10.88 -3.45 -13.77
C LYS A 12 -11.77 -3.27 -12.53
N PRO A 13 -13.11 -3.20 -12.72
CA PRO A 13 -14.03 -3.19 -11.58
C PRO A 13 -13.75 -4.36 -10.63
N GLN A 14 -13.71 -4.07 -9.33
CA GLN A 14 -13.43 -5.02 -8.24
C GLN A 14 -11.99 -5.57 -8.16
N GLU A 15 -11.08 -5.12 -9.03
CA GLU A 15 -9.65 -5.43 -8.87
C GLU A 15 -9.02 -4.50 -7.82
N PHE A 16 -7.98 -5.00 -7.17
CA PHE A 16 -7.17 -4.25 -6.22
C PHE A 16 -5.69 -4.49 -6.50
N VAL A 17 -4.86 -3.56 -6.05
CA VAL A 17 -3.39 -3.68 -6.08
C VAL A 17 -2.86 -3.79 -4.68
N VAL A 18 -1.77 -4.54 -4.52
CA VAL A 18 -1.05 -4.67 -3.26
C VAL A 18 0.37 -4.19 -3.47
N LEU A 19 0.80 -3.22 -2.67
CA LEU A 19 2.19 -2.77 -2.61
C LEU A 19 2.78 -3.27 -1.30
N ALA A 20 3.88 -4.03 -1.37
CA ALA A 20 4.56 -4.57 -0.19
C ALA A 20 5.84 -3.79 0.11
N SER A 21 6.31 -3.81 1.36
CA SER A 21 7.64 -3.29 1.72
C SER A 21 8.77 -4.19 1.23
N ASP A 22 8.54 -5.52 1.21
CA ASP A 22 9.44 -6.54 0.66
C ASP A 22 8.61 -7.59 -0.11
N LYS A 23 8.81 -7.69 -1.43
CA LYS A 23 8.04 -8.65 -2.24
C LYS A 23 8.32 -10.10 -1.90
N LYS A 24 9.57 -10.42 -1.59
CA LYS A 24 10.00 -11.80 -1.36
C LYS A 24 9.40 -12.30 -0.06
N TYR A 25 9.57 -11.55 1.01
CA TYR A 25 9.03 -11.89 2.33
C TYR A 25 7.50 -11.97 2.30
N PHE A 26 6.84 -11.01 1.64
CA PHE A 26 5.39 -11.02 1.48
C PHE A 26 4.90 -12.27 0.72
N ASN A 27 5.55 -12.63 -0.39
CA ASN A 27 5.17 -13.82 -1.15
C ASN A 27 5.43 -15.12 -0.37
N GLU A 28 6.48 -15.18 0.46
CA GLU A 28 6.74 -16.34 1.33
C GLU A 28 5.65 -16.50 2.41
N LEU A 29 5.14 -15.40 2.97
CA LEU A 29 4.10 -15.43 4.02
C LEU A 29 2.69 -15.70 3.46
N TYR A 30 2.32 -14.99 2.40
CA TYR A 30 0.94 -15.00 1.90
C TYR A 30 0.75 -15.88 0.66
N ASN A 31 1.84 -16.43 0.11
CA ASN A 31 1.84 -17.24 -1.10
C ASN A 31 1.13 -16.55 -2.28
N PHE A 32 1.26 -15.22 -2.34
CA PHE A 32 0.67 -14.29 -3.29
C PHE A 32 1.70 -13.23 -3.66
N ILE A 33 1.88 -12.99 -4.96
CA ILE A 33 2.86 -12.04 -5.47
C ILE A 33 2.24 -10.63 -5.43
N PRO A 34 2.81 -9.67 -4.68
CA PRO A 34 2.32 -8.31 -4.65
C PRO A 34 2.59 -7.62 -6.00
N PHE A 35 1.80 -6.61 -6.33
CA PHE A 35 1.95 -5.85 -7.58
C PHE A 35 3.34 -5.22 -7.65
N ASP A 36 3.73 -4.49 -6.59
CA ASP A 36 5.06 -3.90 -6.53
C ASP A 36 5.61 -3.73 -5.11
N GLN A 37 6.86 -3.30 -5.03
CA GLN A 37 7.52 -2.92 -3.80
C GLN A 37 7.60 -1.40 -3.72
N TYR A 38 7.19 -0.83 -2.60
CA TYR A 38 7.50 0.56 -2.32
C TYR A 38 8.86 0.69 -1.62
N ASN A 39 9.46 1.88 -1.72
CA ASN A 39 10.72 2.18 -1.04
C ASN A 39 10.48 2.97 0.25
N GLY A 40 11.37 2.76 1.22
CA GLY A 40 11.27 3.35 2.54
C GLY A 40 10.42 2.49 3.48
N GLN A 41 9.95 3.11 4.56
CA GLN A 41 9.15 2.46 5.58
C GLN A 41 7.97 3.34 5.90
N LEU A 42 6.79 2.71 5.98
CA LEU A 42 5.59 3.34 6.49
C LEU A 42 5.71 3.48 8.02
N ASP A 43 5.18 4.56 8.58
CA ASP A 43 5.22 4.81 10.01
C ASP A 43 4.37 3.76 10.74
N ASN A 44 4.95 3.09 11.72
CA ASN A 44 4.27 2.06 12.49
C ASN A 44 3.17 2.66 13.39
N ALA A 45 3.33 3.92 13.82
CA ALA A 45 2.35 4.61 14.67
C ALA A 45 1.22 5.29 13.87
N GLY A 46 1.22 5.15 12.54
CA GLY A 46 0.25 5.80 11.66
C GLY A 46 0.82 6.92 10.80
N GLU A 47 0.35 7.02 9.55
CA GLU A 47 0.58 8.19 8.70
C GLU A 47 -0.63 8.42 7.77
N GLU A 48 -0.64 9.57 7.08
CA GLU A 48 -1.60 9.84 6.01
C GLU A 48 -1.10 9.25 4.68
N LEU A 49 -1.93 8.41 4.07
CA LEU A 49 -1.72 7.88 2.73
C LEU A 49 -2.63 8.58 1.74
N VAL A 50 -2.02 9.24 0.75
CA VAL A 50 -2.73 9.98 -0.29
C VAL A 50 -2.49 9.34 -1.65
N LEU A 51 -3.56 8.93 -2.32
CA LEU A 51 -3.55 8.50 -3.71
C LEU A 51 -3.87 9.69 -4.60
N VAL A 52 -2.95 9.99 -5.51
CA VAL A 52 -3.09 11.11 -6.46
C VAL A 52 -3.22 10.61 -7.89
N SER A 53 -3.96 11.35 -8.70
CA SER A 53 -4.13 11.12 -10.13
C SER A 53 -2.86 11.54 -10.90
N ARG A 54 -2.82 11.22 -12.20
CA ARG A 54 -1.75 11.67 -13.09
C ARG A 54 -1.67 13.20 -13.18
N ASP A 55 -2.81 13.88 -13.05
CA ASP A 55 -2.94 15.34 -13.09
C ASP A 55 -2.68 15.99 -11.72
N ASN A 56 -2.21 15.21 -10.75
CA ASN A 56 -1.87 15.63 -9.39
C ASN A 56 -3.09 16.05 -8.54
N ASP A 57 -4.28 15.55 -8.89
CA ASP A 57 -5.48 15.66 -8.09
C ASP A 57 -5.55 14.54 -7.04
N THR A 58 -5.98 14.85 -5.82
CA THR A 58 -6.20 13.83 -4.79
C THR A 58 -7.43 12.99 -5.13
N LEU A 59 -7.24 11.69 -5.36
CA LEU A 59 -8.31 10.74 -5.61
C LEU A 59 -8.85 10.15 -4.30
N CYS A 60 -7.96 9.84 -3.37
CA CYS A 60 -8.30 9.27 -2.08
C CYS A 60 -7.25 9.68 -1.04
N SER A 61 -7.68 9.88 0.20
CA SER A 61 -6.79 9.99 1.36
C SER A 61 -7.33 9.11 2.48
N LEU A 62 -6.43 8.40 3.16
CA LEU A 62 -6.71 7.57 4.32
C LEU A 62 -5.64 7.85 5.37
N ILE A 63 -6.05 8.10 6.59
CA ILE A 63 -5.17 8.09 7.75
C ILE A 63 -5.30 6.73 8.41
N TYR A 64 -4.19 6.06 8.64
CA TYR A 64 -4.15 4.86 9.48
C TYR A 64 -3.39 5.18 10.77
N ASP A 65 -3.68 4.41 11.81
CA ASP A 65 -3.01 4.44 13.11
C ASP A 65 -2.88 3.01 13.65
N ASP A 66 -2.13 2.86 14.74
CA ASP A 66 -1.95 1.61 15.47
C ASP A 66 -2.91 1.46 16.68
N GLU A 67 -3.82 2.42 16.88
CA GLU A 67 -4.71 2.47 18.05
C GLU A 67 -6.19 2.11 17.73
N ASN A 68 -6.66 2.24 16.47
CA ASN A 68 -8.07 2.07 16.09
C ASN A 68 -8.38 0.75 15.36
N ASP A 69 -8.49 -0.35 16.13
CA ASP A 69 -9.20 -1.59 15.74
C ASP A 69 -8.70 -2.33 14.47
N TRP A 70 -7.53 -1.99 13.93
CA TRP A 70 -6.87 -2.88 12.98
C TRP A 70 -6.57 -4.21 13.69
N PRO A 71 -6.78 -5.37 13.04
CA PRO A 71 -6.53 -6.65 13.67
C PRO A 71 -5.09 -6.69 14.19
N LEU A 72 -4.92 -7.04 15.47
CA LEU A 72 -3.64 -7.07 16.22
C LEU A 72 -2.53 -7.93 15.58
N LEU A 73 -2.83 -8.64 14.50
CA LEU A 73 -1.86 -9.31 13.64
C LEU A 73 -1.69 -8.47 12.36
N PRO A 74 -0.55 -7.80 12.11
CA PRO A 74 0.80 -8.15 12.56
C PRO A 74 1.54 -6.95 13.18
N ASP A 75 1.37 -6.72 14.48
CA ASP A 75 2.53 -6.27 15.27
C ASP A 75 3.47 -7.48 15.37
N GLY A 76 4.77 -7.26 15.17
CA GLY A 76 5.77 -8.28 14.81
C GLY A 76 5.83 -9.53 15.67
#